data_AF-A0A3S4HTQ0-F1
#
_entry.id   AF-A0A3S4HTQ0-F1
#
_cell.length_a   1.000
_cell.length_b   1.000
_cell.length_c   1.000
_cell.angle_alpha   90.00
_cell.angle_beta   90.00
_cell.angle_gamma   90.00
#
_symmetry.space_group_name_H-M   'P 1'
#
loop_
_entity.id
_entity.type
_entity.pdbx_description
1 polymer ?
#
loop_
_entity_poly.entity_id
_entity_poly.type
_entity_poly.pdbx_seq_one_letter_code
_entity_poly.pdbx_strand_id
1 'polypeptide(L)' 'MPVRASIDPLEWENRFFAVNSAIVRFDEHAPRLTPEALAGWSRVQAKIAASDTVRLDALQRLGFSAGGR' A
#
# COMPACT_ATOMS: atom_id res chain seq x y z
N MET A 1 14.01 -3.78 7.42
CA MET A 1 13.03 -3.81 8.54
C MET A 1 11.67 -4.18 7.95
N PRO A 2 10.88 -5.06 8.59
CA PRO A 2 9.56 -5.41 8.08
C PRO A 2 8.62 -4.21 8.22
N VAL A 3 7.99 -3.81 7.11
CA VAL A 3 6.92 -2.80 7.12
C VAL A 3 5.68 -3.44 7.75
N ARG A 4 5.09 -2.78 8.74
CA ARG A 4 3.81 -3.17 9.33
C ARG A 4 2.74 -2.23 8.84
N ALA A 5 1.69 -2.80 8.27
CA ALA A 5 0.59 -2.04 7.73
C ALA A 5 -0.65 -2.91 7.55
N SER A 6 -1.81 -2.28 7.74
CA SER A 6 -3.10 -2.83 7.35
C SER A 6 -3.41 -2.44 5.91
N ILE A 7 -4.21 -3.26 5.23
CA ILE A 7 -4.69 -2.98 3.88
C ILE A 7 -6.19 -2.74 3.99
N ASP A 8 -6.60 -1.49 3.76
CA ASP A 8 -8.01 -1.09 3.81
C ASP A 8 -8.56 -0.91 2.39
N PRO A 9 -9.74 -1.49 2.06
CA PRO A 9 -10.36 -1.28 0.75
C PRO A 9 -10.72 0.18 0.52
N LEU A 10 -10.44 0.68 -0.69
CA LEU A 10 -10.86 2.02 -1.10
C LEU A 10 -12.30 1.97 -1.60
N GLU A 11 -13.26 1.80 -0.69
CA GLU A 11 -14.68 1.60 -1.00
C GLU A 11 -15.26 2.59 -2.02
N TRP A 12 -14.92 3.88 -1.89
CA TRP A 12 -15.38 4.91 -2.82
C TRP A 12 -14.77 4.75 -4.22
N GLU A 13 -13.45 4.48 -4.29
CA GLU A 13 -12.73 4.31 -5.55
C GLU A 13 -13.16 3.01 -6.25
N ASN A 14 -13.38 1.95 -5.47
CA ASN A 14 -13.89 0.69 -5.95
C ASN A 14 -15.29 0.84 -6.55
N ARG A 15 -16.16 1.64 -5.93
CA ARG A 15 -17.50 1.92 -6.45
C ARG A 15 -17.47 2.85 -7.66
N PHE A 16 -16.64 3.88 -7.66
CA PHE A 16 -16.61 4.90 -8.70
C PHE A 16 -15.90 4.43 -9.97
N PHE A 17 -14.76 3.76 -9.83
CA PHE A 17 -13.94 3.28 -10.95
C PHE A 17 -14.14 1.79 -11.27
N ALA A 18 -14.99 1.08 -10.50
CA ALA A 18 -15.19 -0.37 -10.63
C ALA A 18 -13.88 -1.17 -10.58
N VAL A 19 -12.92 -0.71 -9.76
CA VAL A 19 -11.59 -1.33 -9.58
C VAL A 19 -11.51 -2.00 -8.21
N ASN A 20 -10.74 -3.09 -8.09
CA ASN A 20 -10.44 -3.65 -6.77
C ASN A 20 -9.19 -2.98 -6.19
N SER A 21 -9.36 -1.78 -5.61
CA SER A 21 -8.28 -1.03 -5.00
C SER A 21 -8.33 -0.98 -3.48
N ALA A 22 -7.13 -0.84 -2.89
CA ALA A 22 -6.94 -0.71 -1.46
C ALA A 22 -5.80 0.26 -1.15
N ILE A 23 -5.73 0.69 0.11
CA ILE A 23 -4.70 1.57 0.64
C ILE A 23 -3.96 0.92 1.80
N VAL A 24 -2.63 1.02 1.78
CA VAL A 24 -1.73 0.62 2.85
C VAL A 24 -1.76 1.68 3.94
N ARG A 25 -2.17 1.27 5.14
CA ARG A 25 -2.15 2.10 6.35
C ARG A 25 -1.06 1.60 7.28
N PHE A 26 0.03 2.36 7.36
CA PHE A 26 1.15 2.04 8.25
C PHE A 26 0.73 2.18 9.71
N ASP A 27 0.95 1.13 10.47
CA ASP A 27 0.62 1.06 11.89
C ASP A 27 1.58 0.05 12.55
N GLU A 28 2.05 0.36 13.76
CA GLU A 28 3.03 -0.49 14.46
C GLU A 28 2.43 -1.79 15.00
N HIS A 29 1.12 -1.79 15.27
CA HIS A 29 0.35 -2.94 15.74
C HIS A 29 -0.21 -3.78 14.58
N ALA A 30 -0.16 -3.26 13.35
CA ALA A 30 -0.59 -3.99 12.17
C ALA A 30 0.27 -5.24 11.87
N PRO A 31 -0.30 -6.21 11.13
CA PRO A 31 0.46 -7.31 10.58
C PRO A 31 1.58 -6.81 9.65
N ARG A 32 2.53 -7.69 9.37
CA ARG A 32 3.59 -7.41 8.41
C ARG A 32 2.99 -7.33 7.01
N LEU A 33 3.38 -6.31 6.26
CA LEU A 33 3.01 -6.16 4.86
C LEU A 33 3.80 -7.18 4.05
N THR A 34 3.10 -8.12 3.42
CA THR A 34 3.70 -9.17 2.58
C THR A 34 3.17 -9.07 1.15
N PRO A 35 3.95 -9.52 0.14
CA PRO A 35 3.50 -9.60 -1.24
C PRO A 35 2.19 -10.39 -1.40
N GLU A 36 2.01 -11.46 -0.63
CA GLU A 36 0.81 -12.29 -0.66
C GLU A 36 -0.44 -11.52 -0.23
N ALA A 37 -0.31 -10.60 0.74
CA ALA A 37 -1.42 -9.74 1.17
C ALA A 37 -1.79 -8.69 0.10
N LEU A 38 -0.85 -8.33 -0.77
CA LEU A 38 -1.03 -7.38 -1.88
C LEU A 38 -1.60 -8.05 -3.14
N ALA A 39 -1.30 -9.34 -3.35
CA ALA A 39 -1.62 -10.07 -4.58
C ALA A 39 -3.12 -10.17 -4.91
N GLY A 40 -4.00 -10.03 -3.91
CA GLY A 40 -5.47 -10.07 -4.10
C GLY A 40 -6.08 -8.77 -4.66
N TRP A 41 -5.31 -7.69 -4.73
CA TRP A 41 -5.80 -6.37 -5.12
C TRP A 41 -5.32 -6.01 -6.52
N SER A 42 -6.21 -5.45 -7.35
CA SER A 42 -5.83 -4.94 -8.67
C SER A 42 -4.92 -3.72 -8.56
N ARG A 43 -5.13 -2.90 -7.52
CA ARG A 43 -4.32 -1.71 -7.27
C ARG A 43 -4.16 -1.49 -5.77
N VAL A 44 -2.92 -1.32 -5.32
CA VAL A 44 -2.65 -0.94 -3.94
C VAL A 44 -1.96 0.41 -3.91
N GLN A 45 -2.51 1.32 -3.13
CA GLN A 45 -1.96 2.66 -2.90
C GLN A 45 -1.28 2.71 -1.54
N ALA A 46 -0.27 3.54 -1.37
CA ALA A 46 0.37 3.77 -0.08
C ALA A 46 0.61 5.26 0.12
N LYS A 47 0.25 5.79 1.28
CA LYS A 47 0.49 7.20 1.63
C LYS A 47 1.62 7.29 2.64
N ILE A 48 2.76 7.82 2.22
CA ILE A 48 3.92 8.08 3.08
C ILE A 48 4.31 9.56 3.01
N ALA A 49 4.98 10.06 4.04
CA ALA A 49 5.59 11.38 3.99
C ALA A 49 6.75 11.37 2.99
N ALA A 50 6.93 12.43 2.21
CA ALA A 50 8.03 12.54 1.23
C ALA A 50 9.42 12.44 1.88
N SER A 51 9.55 12.86 3.14
CA SER A 51 10.78 12.74 3.93
C SER A 51 11.07 11.32 4.42
N ASP A 52 10.11 10.40 4.32
CA ASP A 52 10.26 9.02 4.79
C ASP A 52 10.81 8.10 3.69
N THR A 53 12.09 8.29 3.41
CA THR A 53 12.82 7.52 2.40
C THR A 53 12.96 6.04 2.78
N VAL A 54 12.94 5.71 4.08
CA VAL A 54 13.03 4.33 4.58
C VAL A 54 11.77 3.56 4.21
N ARG A 55 10.58 4.13 4.45
CA ARG A 55 9.32 3.50 4.02
C ARG A 55 9.21 3.45 2.50
N LEU A 56 9.63 4.50 1.80
CA LEU A 56 9.64 4.50 0.33
C LEU A 56 10.47 3.35 -0.24
N ASP A 57 11.71 3.18 0.22
CA ASP A 57 12.61 2.12 -0.20
C ASP A 57 12.05 0.72 0.14
N ALA A 58 11.43 0.56 1.31
CA ALA A 58 10.77 -0.70 1.66
C ALA A 58 9.57 -1.02 0.77
N LEU A 59 8.76 -0.03 0.40
CA LEU A 59 7.64 -0.20 -0.54
C LEU A 59 8.13 -0.49 -1.96
N GLN A 60 9.21 0.15 -2.41
CA GLN A 60 9.80 -0.12 -3.72
C GLN A 60 10.28 -1.58 -3.84
N ARG A 61 10.84 -2.16 -2.76
CA ARG A 61 11.16 -3.60 -2.72
C ARG A 61 9.94 -4.52 -2.81
N LEU A 62 8.77 -4.03 -2.42
CA LEU A 62 7.49 -4.73 -2.56
C LEU A 62 6.84 -4.50 -3.94
N GLY A 63 7.51 -3.79 -4.85
CA GLY A 63 7.02 -3.50 -6.20
C GLY A 63 6.20 -2.21 -6.33
N PHE A 64 6.09 -1.41 -5.27
CA PHE A 64 5.45 -0.10 -5.39
C PHE A 64 6.31 0.85 -6.20
N SER A 65 5.66 1.64 -7.05
CA SER A 65 6.30 2.71 -7.81
C SER A 65 5.73 4.05 -7.34
N ALA A 66 6.54 5.11 -7.37
CA ALA A 66 6.03 6.46 -7.18
C ALA A 66 5.02 6.75 -8.32
N GLY A 67 3.77 7.00 -7.98
CA GLY A 67 2.71 7.30 -8.94
C GLY A 67 2.97 8.65 -9.60
N GLY A 68 3.74 8.64 -10.69
CA GLY A 68 4.18 9.82 -11.39
C GLY A 68 4.70 9.47 -12.78
N ARG A 69 3.79 9.10 -13.67
CA ARG A 69 3.89 9.38 -15.10
C ARG A 69 2.51 9.34 -15.75
#